data_AF-A0A1V1H1Y3-F1
#
_entry.id   AF-A0A1V1H1Y3-F1
#
_cell.length_a   1.000
_cell.length_b   1.000
_cell.length_c   1.000
_cell.angle_alpha   90.00
_cell.angle_beta   90.00
_cell.angle_gamma   90.00
#
_symmetry.space_group_name_H-M   'P 1'
#
loop_
_entity.id
_entity.type
_entity.pdbx_description
1 polymer ?
#
loop_
_entity_poly.entity_id
_entity_poly.type
_entity_poly.pdbx_seq_one_letter_code
_entity_poly.pdbx_strand_id
1 'polypeptide(L)'
;MARGGAHFNRMPRRGKATNSSYRPKTGNAFDPLPLPSGVPVPMCWCGDPCKTPPPLCDFEQWIDTEIKPQNKERLEYMRQWDAERKEKIEQRRKEEAAEKEHKAEAERRRVAAYREEQERKLERARRAKAAMEENPDAQRKGKWPRCTQ
;
A
#
# COMPACT_ATOMS: atom_id res chain seq x y z
N MET A 1 -17.51 13.56 -35.35
CA MET A 1 -16.36 13.08 -34.55
C MET A 1 -16.25 13.96 -33.31
N ALA A 2 -16.74 13.49 -32.16
CA ALA A 2 -16.64 14.21 -30.89
C ALA A 2 -15.89 13.33 -29.89
N ARG A 3 -14.75 13.85 -29.38
CA ARG A 3 -13.91 13.20 -28.38
C ARG A 3 -14.57 13.42 -27.02
N GLY A 4 -15.20 12.39 -26.46
CA GLY A 4 -15.73 12.40 -25.09
C GLY A 4 -14.62 12.05 -24.10
N GLY A 5 -13.90 13.05 -23.61
CA GLY A 5 -12.94 12.89 -22.52
C GLY A 5 -13.67 12.62 -21.20
N ALA A 6 -13.41 11.46 -20.59
CA ALA A 6 -13.86 11.17 -19.24
C ALA A 6 -13.10 12.07 -18.25
N HIS A 7 -13.79 13.05 -17.68
CA HIS A 7 -13.28 13.83 -16.55
C HIS A 7 -13.20 12.92 -15.32
N PHE A 8 -12.03 12.30 -15.13
CA PHE A 8 -11.67 11.70 -13.85
C PHE A 8 -11.44 12.82 -12.84
N ASN A 9 -12.40 13.02 -11.92
CA ASN A 9 -12.22 13.88 -10.77
C ASN A 9 -11.09 13.32 -9.89
N ARG A 10 -9.90 13.94 -10.01
CA ARG A 10 -8.71 13.65 -9.20
C ARG A 10 -8.91 14.29 -7.83
N MET A 11 -9.37 13.53 -6.85
CA MET A 11 -9.41 14.02 -5.46
C MET A 11 -7.98 14.34 -4.97
N PRO A 12 -7.73 15.52 -4.38
CA PRO A 12 -6.42 15.86 -3.85
C PRO A 12 -6.10 14.99 -2.64
N ARG A 13 -4.87 14.45 -2.61
CA ARG A 13 -4.35 13.70 -1.46
C ARG A 13 -4.30 14.64 -0.25
N ARG A 14 -5.18 14.42 0.73
CA ARG A 14 -5.17 15.15 2.00
C ARG A 14 -3.87 14.83 2.73
N GLY A 15 -2.93 15.79 2.69
CA GLY A 15 -1.72 15.75 3.49
C GLY A 15 -2.05 15.67 4.98
N LYS A 16 -1.25 14.90 5.72
CA LYS A 16 -1.29 14.88 7.19
C LYS A 16 -0.88 16.26 7.70
N ALA A 17 -1.85 17.07 8.13
CA ALA A 17 -1.58 18.23 8.95
C ALA A 17 -1.18 17.75 10.35
N THR A 18 0.08 17.92 10.70
CA THR A 18 0.58 17.75 12.07
C THR A 18 0.16 18.99 12.88
N ASN A 19 -1.08 19.00 13.38
CA ASN A 19 -1.49 20.00 14.37
C ASN A 19 -0.96 19.57 15.75
N SER A 20 0.30 19.91 16.00
CA SER A 20 0.89 19.97 17.33
C SER A 20 0.50 21.30 17.98
N SER A 21 -0.65 21.36 18.63
CA SER A 21 -0.98 22.50 19.51
C SER A 21 -1.95 22.17 20.65
N TYR A 22 -2.06 20.90 21.07
CA TYR A 22 -2.69 20.60 22.35
C TYR A 22 -1.68 20.81 23.47
N ARG A 23 -1.50 22.07 23.87
CA ARG A 23 -1.00 22.41 25.19
C ARG A 23 -2.15 22.15 26.17
N PRO A 24 -2.03 21.24 27.16
CA PRO A 24 -3.09 21.05 28.13
C PRO A 24 -3.29 22.36 28.89
N LYS A 25 -4.44 23.00 28.72
CA LYS A 25 -4.89 24.05 29.65
C LYS A 25 -5.24 23.33 30.93
N THR A 26 -4.41 23.51 31.96
CA THR A 26 -4.66 23.04 33.33
C THR A 26 -5.78 23.87 33.96
N GLY A 27 -7.01 23.61 33.53
CA GLY A 27 -8.22 24.19 34.10
C GLY A 27 -9.41 23.41 33.57
N ASN A 28 -10.32 23.00 34.46
CA ASN A 28 -11.54 22.33 34.02
C ASN A 28 -12.36 23.34 33.21
N ALA A 29 -13.00 22.89 32.13
CA ALA A 29 -13.80 23.76 31.25
C ALA A 29 -14.96 24.48 31.95
N PHE A 30 -15.20 24.17 33.22
CA PHE A 30 -16.25 24.71 34.08
C PHE A 30 -15.74 25.71 35.13
N ASP A 31 -14.44 25.99 35.19
CA ASP A 31 -13.92 26.98 36.14
C ASP A 31 -14.30 28.39 35.64
N PRO A 32 -15.14 29.16 36.38
CA PRO A 32 -15.54 30.48 35.95
C PRO A 32 -14.33 31.42 35.96
N LEU A 33 -14.09 32.10 34.83
CA LEU A 33 -13.05 33.12 34.74
C LEU A 33 -13.30 34.21 35.79
N PRO A 34 -12.25 34.75 36.44
CA PRO A 34 -12.39 35.87 37.34
C PRO A 34 -12.98 37.05 36.56
N LEU A 35 -14.12 37.55 37.02
CA LEU A 35 -14.77 38.71 36.41
C LEU A 35 -13.82 39.92 36.46
N PRO A 36 -13.76 40.73 35.39
CA PRO A 36 -12.95 41.93 35.38
C PRO A 36 -13.39 42.89 36.51
N SER A 37 -12.41 43.43 37.25
CA SER A 37 -12.64 44.33 38.37
C SER A 37 -13.43 45.56 37.89
N GLY A 38 -14.65 45.74 38.42
CA GLY A 38 -15.45 46.95 38.18
C GLY A 38 -16.86 46.71 37.63
N VAL A 39 -17.25 45.48 37.31
CA VAL A 39 -18.63 45.17 36.91
C VAL A 39 -19.45 44.77 38.14
N PRO A 40 -20.54 45.50 38.50
CA PRO A 40 -21.38 45.09 39.61
C PRO A 40 -22.04 43.74 39.29
N VAL A 41 -21.71 42.74 40.10
CA VAL A 41 -22.35 41.41 40.02
C VAL A 41 -23.80 41.59 40.48
N PRO A 42 -24.81 41.25 39.66
CA PRO A 42 -26.19 41.35 40.09
C PRO A 42 -26.42 40.43 41.31
N MET A 43 -26.81 41.03 42.43
CA MET A 43 -27.14 40.33 43.66
C MET A 43 -28.35 39.42 43.44
N CYS A 44 -28.30 38.17 43.92
CA CYS A 44 -29.52 37.36 44.04
C CYS A 44 -30.47 38.00 45.06
N TRP A 45 -31.75 37.64 45.00
CA TRP A 45 -32.75 38.02 46.00
C TRP A 45 -32.37 37.61 47.44
N CYS A 46 -31.43 36.67 47.59
CA CYS A 46 -30.93 36.14 48.84
C CYS A 46 -29.78 36.93 49.50
N GLY A 47 -29.21 37.95 48.87
CA GLY A 47 -28.21 38.82 49.50
C GLY A 47 -26.75 38.31 49.52
N ASP A 48 -26.46 37.13 48.97
CA ASP A 48 -25.09 36.58 48.81
C ASP A 48 -24.77 36.22 47.35
N PRO A 49 -23.50 36.24 46.90
CA PRO A 49 -23.11 35.81 45.55
C PRO A 49 -23.21 34.29 45.43
N CYS A 50 -24.38 33.80 45.00
CA CYS A 50 -24.65 32.39 44.77
C CYS A 50 -23.66 31.79 43.74
N LYS A 51 -22.76 30.93 44.23
CA LYS A 51 -21.75 30.18 43.44
C LYS A 51 -22.21 28.81 42.97
N THR A 52 -23.51 28.50 43.02
CA THR A 52 -24.00 27.22 42.51
C THR A 52 -24.54 27.41 41.10
N PRO A 53 -23.85 26.91 40.05
CA PRO A 53 -24.50 26.81 38.75
C PRO A 53 -25.79 25.98 38.92
N PRO A 54 -26.89 26.33 38.23
CA PRO A 54 -28.07 25.48 38.24
C PRO A 54 -27.64 24.05 37.89
N PRO A 55 -28.23 23.02 38.53
CA PRO A 55 -27.86 21.63 38.24
C PRO A 55 -27.90 21.44 36.72
N LEU A 56 -26.83 20.84 36.18
CA LEU A 56 -26.84 20.37 34.79
C LEU A 56 -28.12 19.57 34.65
N CYS A 57 -29.00 20.03 33.77
CA CYS A 57 -30.32 19.47 33.56
C CYS A 57 -30.29 17.94 33.68
N ASP A 58 -31.00 17.37 34.66
CA ASP A 58 -31.09 15.91 34.90
C ASP A 58 -31.87 15.19 33.79
N PHE A 59 -32.11 15.85 32.65
CA PHE A 59 -32.69 15.25 31.46
C PHE A 59 -31.65 14.33 30.81
N GLU A 60 -31.48 13.16 31.40
CA GLU A 60 -31.07 11.97 30.65
C GLU A 60 -32.20 11.62 29.68
N GLN A 61 -32.35 12.41 28.61
CA GLN A 61 -33.19 12.00 27.50
C GLN A 61 -32.42 10.91 26.76
N TRP A 62 -32.71 9.65 27.11
CA TRP A 62 -32.20 8.50 26.42
C TRP A 62 -32.63 8.60 24.95
N ILE A 63 -31.66 8.80 24.06
CA ILE A 63 -31.93 8.74 22.62
C ILE A 63 -32.37 7.30 22.33
N ASP A 64 -33.55 7.13 21.73
CA ASP A 64 -34.09 5.82 21.37
C ASP A 64 -33.00 4.99 20.65
N THR A 65 -32.53 3.93 21.31
CA THR A 65 -31.49 3.04 20.78
C THR A 65 -32.01 2.10 19.69
N GLU A 66 -33.29 2.21 19.35
CA GLU A 66 -33.93 1.40 18.33
C GLU A 66 -33.50 1.85 16.93
N ILE A 67 -32.56 1.10 16.35
CA ILE A 67 -32.17 1.28 14.96
C ILE A 67 -33.33 0.83 14.08
N LYS A 68 -33.93 1.79 13.35
CA LYS A 68 -34.95 1.51 12.33
C LYS A 68 -34.50 0.36 11.42
N PRO A 69 -35.38 -0.57 11.04
CA PRO A 69 -35.01 -1.73 10.23
C PRO A 69 -34.28 -1.35 8.93
N GLN A 70 -34.67 -0.24 8.28
CA GLN A 70 -33.98 0.25 7.08
C GLN A 70 -32.52 0.66 7.33
N ASN A 71 -32.21 1.20 8.52
CA ASN A 71 -30.86 1.56 8.88
C ASN A 71 -30.00 0.32 9.16
N LYS A 72 -30.60 -0.74 9.73
CA LYS A 72 -29.92 -2.02 9.96
C LYS A 72 -29.55 -2.69 8.64
N GLU A 73 -30.49 -2.77 7.71
CA GLU A 73 -30.26 -3.31 6.36
C GLU A 73 -29.16 -2.54 5.63
N ARG A 74 -29.19 -1.20 5.70
CA ARG A 74 -28.15 -0.36 5.09
C ARG A 74 -26.76 -0.62 5.69
N LEU A 75 -26.65 -0.84 7.00
CA LEU A 75 -25.38 -1.18 7.65
C LEU A 75 -24.89 -2.59 7.28
N GLU A 76 -25.80 -3.54 7.10
CA GLU A 76 -25.46 -4.89 6.63
C GLU A 76 -24.97 -4.88 5.18
N TYR A 77 -25.65 -4.14 4.30
CA TYR A 77 -25.21 -3.91 2.92
C TYR A 77 -23.81 -3.30 2.85
N MET A 78 -23.54 -2.25 3.64
CA MET A 78 -22.21 -1.64 3.67
C MET A 78 -21.13 -2.63 4.14
N ARG A 79 -21.43 -3.47 5.14
CA ARG A 79 -20.51 -4.51 5.61
C ARG A 79 -20.22 -5.57 4.54
N GLN A 80 -21.25 -6.00 3.81
CA GLN A 80 -21.09 -6.94 2.70
C GLN A 80 -20.25 -6.33 1.57
N TRP A 81 -20.52 -5.07 1.21
CA TRP A 81 -19.78 -4.35 0.19
C TRP A 81 -18.29 -4.18 0.56
N ASP A 82 -17.99 -3.86 1.82
CA ASP A 82 -16.61 -3.76 2.31
C ASP A 82 -15.90 -5.11 2.25
N ALA A 83 -16.60 -6.20 2.59
CA ALA A 83 -16.07 -7.56 2.51
C ALA A 83 -15.75 -7.97 1.07
N GLU A 84 -16.70 -7.77 0.13
CA GLU A 84 -16.50 -8.07 -1.29
C GLU A 84 -15.32 -7.27 -1.87
N ARG A 85 -15.27 -5.97 -1.54
CA ARG A 85 -14.18 -5.10 -1.99
C ARG A 85 -12.82 -5.53 -1.43
N LYS A 86 -12.79 -5.97 -0.18
CA LYS A 86 -11.58 -6.52 0.45
C LYS A 86 -11.14 -7.82 -0.23
N GLU A 87 -12.07 -8.75 -0.46
CA GLU A 87 -11.80 -10.02 -1.14
C GLU A 87 -11.23 -9.78 -2.54
N LYS A 88 -11.83 -8.87 -3.31
CA LYS A 88 -11.35 -8.52 -4.65
C LYS A 88 -9.93 -7.94 -4.66
N ILE A 89 -9.57 -7.17 -3.63
CA ILE A 89 -8.19 -6.66 -3.47
C ILE A 89 -7.24 -7.80 -3.14
N GLU A 90 -7.62 -8.70 -2.24
CA GLU A 90 -6.81 -9.87 -1.87
C GLU A 90 -6.62 -10.82 -3.06
N GLN A 91 -7.66 -11.04 -3.86
CA GLN A 91 -7.60 -11.86 -5.07
C GLN A 91 -6.59 -11.30 -6.07
N ARG A 92 -6.65 -9.99 -6.37
CA ARG A 92 -5.66 -9.34 -7.25
C ARG A 92 -4.23 -9.48 -6.73
N ARG A 93 -4.02 -9.38 -5.42
CA ARG A 93 -2.69 -9.57 -4.80
C ARG A 93 -2.17 -10.99 -4.99
N LYS A 94 -3.04 -12.00 -4.86
CA LYS A 94 -2.69 -13.40 -5.09
C LYS A 94 -2.33 -13.65 -6.56
N GLU A 95 -3.13 -13.12 -7.48
CA GLU A 95 -2.90 -13.24 -8.92
C GLU A 95 -1.59 -12.56 -9.35
N GLU A 96 -1.34 -11.33 -8.88
CA GLU A 96 -0.10 -10.60 -9.17
C GLU A 96 1.13 -11.35 -8.60
N ALA A 97 1.01 -11.93 -7.41
CA ALA A 97 2.08 -12.75 -6.82
C ALA A 97 2.33 -14.02 -7.65
N ALA A 98 1.28 -14.72 -8.08
CA ALA A 98 1.38 -15.91 -8.91
C ALA A 98 1.97 -15.58 -10.30
N GLU A 99 1.56 -14.49 -10.93
CA GLU A 99 2.12 -14.04 -12.21
C GLU A 99 3.61 -13.71 -12.07
N LYS A 100 3.99 -13.01 -10.99
CA LYS A 100 5.39 -12.69 -10.71
C LYS A 100 6.23 -13.94 -10.49
N GLU A 101 5.70 -14.94 -9.80
CA GLU A 101 6.38 -16.22 -9.59
C GLU A 101 6.57 -16.98 -10.91
N HIS A 102 5.51 -17.11 -11.71
CA HIS A 102 5.58 -17.75 -13.02
C HIS A 102 6.57 -17.04 -13.95
N LYS A 103 6.58 -15.70 -13.95
CA LYS A 103 7.54 -14.91 -14.73
C LYS A 103 8.98 -15.12 -14.26
N ALA A 104 9.21 -15.11 -12.94
CA ALA A 104 10.54 -15.37 -12.37
C ALA A 104 11.01 -16.80 -12.67
N GLU A 105 10.12 -17.79 -12.64
CA GLU A 105 10.45 -19.15 -13.03
C GLU A 105 10.80 -19.26 -14.52
N ALA A 106 10.00 -18.65 -15.40
CA ALA A 106 10.28 -18.62 -16.82
C ALA A 106 11.64 -17.95 -17.11
N GLU A 107 11.99 -16.89 -16.40
CA GLU A 107 13.31 -16.25 -16.48
C GLU A 107 14.43 -17.21 -16.03
N ARG A 108 14.27 -17.88 -14.88
CA ARG A 108 15.24 -18.90 -14.42
C ARG A 108 15.46 -19.99 -15.46
N ARG A 109 14.38 -20.49 -16.09
CA ARG A 109 14.45 -21.49 -17.16
C ARG A 109 15.18 -20.96 -18.40
N ARG A 110 14.93 -19.71 -18.81
CA ARG A 110 15.64 -19.08 -19.94
C ARG A 110 17.13 -18.92 -19.66
N VAL A 111 17.49 -18.48 -18.46
CA VAL A 111 18.89 -18.33 -18.04
C VAL A 111 19.59 -19.69 -17.99
N ALA A 112 18.91 -20.72 -17.46
CA ALA A 112 19.45 -22.08 -17.43
C ALA A 112 19.70 -22.62 -18.85
N ALA A 113 18.72 -22.50 -19.75
CA ALA A 113 18.86 -22.93 -21.14
C ALA A 113 20.01 -22.21 -21.87
N TYR A 114 20.17 -20.90 -21.63
CA TYR A 114 21.29 -20.13 -22.20
C TYR A 114 22.65 -20.64 -21.70
N ARG A 115 22.77 -20.90 -20.39
CA ARG A 115 24.01 -21.44 -19.81
C ARG A 115 24.35 -22.82 -20.38
N GLU A 116 23.37 -23.72 -20.46
CA GLU A 116 23.53 -25.04 -21.06
C GLU A 116 23.97 -24.96 -22.53
N GLU A 117 23.39 -24.03 -23.31
CA GLU A 117 23.80 -23.82 -24.69
C GLU A 117 25.25 -23.35 -24.82
N GLN A 118 25.69 -22.44 -23.93
CA GLN A 118 27.09 -22.00 -23.88
C GLN A 118 28.02 -23.15 -23.51
N GLU A 119 27.65 -23.97 -22.52
CA GLU A 119 28.42 -25.16 -22.14
C GLU A 119 28.53 -26.16 -23.29
N ARG A 120 27.44 -26.41 -24.03
CA ARG A 120 27.45 -27.25 -25.22
C ARG A 120 28.38 -26.72 -26.30
N LYS A 121 28.42 -25.40 -26.53
CA LYS A 121 29.35 -24.77 -27.49
C LYS A 121 30.80 -24.94 -27.04
N LEU A 122 31.07 -24.73 -25.75
CA LEU A 122 32.41 -24.90 -25.19
C LEU A 122 32.85 -26.37 -25.22
N GLU A 123 31.96 -27.32 -24.95
CA GLU A 123 32.24 -28.75 -25.05
C GLU A 123 32.57 -29.16 -26.48
N ARG A 124 31.81 -28.66 -27.47
CA ARG A 124 32.11 -28.89 -28.89
C ARG A 124 33.49 -28.36 -29.26
N ALA A 125 33.85 -27.18 -28.77
CA ALA A 125 35.17 -26.60 -28.98
C ALA A 125 36.27 -27.44 -28.31
N ARG A 126 36.05 -27.94 -27.09
CA ARG A 126 36.98 -28.85 -26.40
C ARG A 126 37.18 -30.15 -27.18
N ARG A 127 36.10 -30.76 -27.68
CA ARG A 127 36.17 -31.97 -28.52
C ARG A 127 36.92 -31.73 -29.83
N ALA A 128 36.63 -30.62 -30.52
CA ALA A 128 37.34 -30.26 -31.74
C ALA A 128 38.84 -30.06 -31.47
N LYS A 129 39.20 -29.39 -30.36
CA LYS A 129 40.59 -29.23 -29.94
C LYS A 129 41.26 -30.58 -29.66
N ALA A 130 40.61 -31.47 -28.90
CA ALA A 130 41.16 -32.79 -28.59
C ALA A 130 41.39 -33.63 -29.86
N ALA A 131 40.46 -33.59 -30.83
CA ALA A 131 40.63 -34.29 -32.11
C ALA A 131 41.82 -33.77 -32.93
N MET A 132 42.11 -32.46 -32.88
CA MET A 132 43.28 -31.87 -33.54
C MET A 132 44.59 -32.24 -32.84
N GLU A 133 44.58 -32.46 -31.52
CA GLU A 133 45.74 -32.87 -30.73
C GLU A 133 46.05 -34.37 -30.90
N GLU A 134 45.02 -35.22 -30.96
CA GLU A 134 45.16 -36.67 -31.15
C GLU A 134 45.60 -37.05 -32.57
N ASN A 135 45.30 -36.22 -33.57
CA ASN A 135 45.69 -36.45 -34.96
C ASN A 135 46.47 -35.27 -35.57
N PRO A 136 47.74 -35.06 -35.15
CA PRO A 136 48.56 -33.98 -35.68
C PRO A 136 48.93 -34.16 -37.16
N ASP A 137 48.94 -35.41 -37.66
CA ASP A 137 49.24 -35.72 -39.06
C ASP A 137 48.08 -35.37 -40.03
N ALA A 138 46.84 -35.21 -39.55
CA ALA A 138 45.74 -34.68 -40.35
C ALA A 138 46.03 -33.27 -40.89
N GLN A 139 46.82 -32.49 -40.15
CA GLN A 139 47.29 -31.16 -40.57
C GLN A 139 48.46 -31.22 -41.56
N ARG A 140 49.15 -32.36 -41.69
CA ARG A 140 50.30 -32.59 -42.60
C ARG A 140 49.92 -33.18 -43.96
N LYS A 141 48.70 -33.72 -44.12
CA LYS A 141 48.18 -34.28 -45.38
C LYS A 141 47.89 -33.17 -46.40
N GLY A 142 48.94 -32.60 -46.97
CA GLY A 142 48.84 -31.54 -47.99
C GLY A 142 50.19 -31.02 -48.49
N LYS A 143 51.30 -31.29 -47.79
CA LYS A 143 52.64 -31.03 -48.31
C LYS A 143 53.08 -32.22 -49.16
N TRP A 144 52.80 -32.16 -50.46
CA TRP A 144 53.50 -33.00 -51.43
C TRP A 144 55.01 -32.72 -51.34
N PRO A 145 55.87 -33.75 -51.28
CA PRO A 145 57.31 -33.53 -51.36
C PRO A 145 57.59 -32.74 -52.65
N ARG A 146 58.28 -31.60 -52.55
CA ARG A 146 58.75 -30.93 -53.77
C ARG A 146 59.79 -31.86 -54.38
N CYS A 147 59.47 -32.37 -55.58
CA CYS A 147 60.42 -33.12 -56.38
C CYS A 147 61.66 -32.24 -56.56
N THR A 148 62.79 -32.67 -56.01
CA THR A 148 64.09 -32.03 -56.23
C THR A 148 64.69 -32.68 -57.46
N GLN A 149 65.07 -31.85 -58.44
CA GLN A 149 65.71 -32.24 -59.69
C GLN A 149 67.21 -32.42 -59.50
#